data_AF-C4JGJ7-F1
#
_entry.id   AF-C4JGJ7-F1
#
_cell.length_a   1.000
_cell.length_b   1.000
_cell.length_c   1.000
_cell.angle_alpha   90.00
_cell.angle_beta   90.00
_cell.angle_gamma   90.00
#
_symmetry.space_group_name_H-M   'P 1'
#
loop_
_entity.id
_entity.type
_entity.pdbx_description
1 polymer ?
#
loop_
_entity_poly.entity_id
_entity_poly.type
_entity_poly.pdbx_seq_one_letter_code
_entity_poly.pdbx_strand_id
1 'polypeptide(L)'
;MASLPQNIRGSASQLFFQDKQTSQYAAQLAISKLAHPDRAILATFVEDAADPEVAAKYLLREISPEDSSTEQPLVTLDEFLSRWKTLVEKFRPVQAVELSSDTKLTIFNRDGGCCCVTDIAFKSPSDPNLVFIHIVPPSVFTDPSLSEGAHIRISCDCS
;
A
#
# COMPACT_ATOMS: atom_id res chain seq x y z
N MET A 1 14.47 -37.08 -25.11
CA MET A 1 14.96 -35.79 -24.59
C MET A 1 13.73 -34.95 -24.25
N ALA A 2 13.36 -34.88 -22.97
CA ALA A 2 12.20 -34.10 -22.55
C ALA A 2 12.63 -32.65 -22.32
N SER A 3 12.11 -31.73 -23.14
CA SER A 3 12.31 -30.29 -22.98
C SER A 3 11.54 -29.81 -21.75
N LEU A 4 12.27 -29.36 -20.72
CA LEU A 4 11.67 -28.64 -19.60
C LEU A 4 11.15 -27.27 -20.10
N PRO A 5 9.91 -26.87 -19.76
CA PRO A 5 9.40 -25.58 -20.18
C PRO A 5 10.14 -24.44 -19.48
N GLN A 6 10.88 -23.66 -20.27
CA GLN A 6 11.52 -22.42 -19.85
C GLN A 6 10.50 -21.28 -19.85
N ASN A 7 9.57 -21.25 -18.88
CA ASN A 7 8.99 -20.00 -18.39
C ASN A 7 8.15 -20.25 -17.12
N ILE A 8 8.79 -20.15 -15.95
CA ILE A 8 8.08 -19.96 -14.69
C ILE A 8 8.75 -18.79 -13.95
N ARG A 9 8.82 -17.63 -14.62
CA ARG A 9 8.93 -16.36 -13.88
C ARG A 9 7.51 -15.88 -13.67
N GLY A 10 7.03 -15.95 -12.42
CA GLY A 10 5.69 -15.50 -12.03
C GLY A 10 4.72 -16.59 -11.54
N SER A 11 5.16 -17.81 -11.24
CA SER A 11 4.28 -18.73 -10.49
C SER A 11 4.05 -18.20 -9.08
N ALA A 12 2.79 -18.20 -8.64
CA ALA A 12 2.38 -17.99 -7.25
C ALA A 12 3.11 -18.92 -6.25
N SER A 13 3.78 -19.96 -6.73
CA SER A 13 4.63 -20.88 -5.96
C SER A 13 5.92 -20.24 -5.39
N GLN A 14 6.32 -19.06 -5.84
CA GLN A 14 7.44 -18.32 -5.25
C GLN A 14 7.06 -17.51 -4.00
N LEU A 15 5.76 -17.38 -3.69
CA LEU A 15 5.27 -16.68 -2.49
C LEU A 15 5.48 -17.48 -1.20
N PHE A 16 5.86 -18.75 -1.30
CA PHE A 16 6.30 -19.49 -0.12
C PHE A 16 7.71 -19.04 0.22
N PHE A 17 7.83 -18.10 1.16
CA PHE A 17 9.08 -17.84 1.86
C PHE A 17 9.64 -19.18 2.33
N GLN A 18 10.71 -19.64 1.67
CA GLN A 18 11.37 -20.90 2.01
C GLN A 18 12.02 -20.79 3.40
N ASP A 19 12.31 -19.56 3.83
CA ASP A 19 12.80 -19.27 5.16
C ASP A 19 11.65 -18.97 6.13
N LYS A 20 11.28 -20.01 6.88
CA LYS A 20 10.27 -19.98 7.93
C LYS A 20 10.69 -19.15 9.16
N GLN A 21 11.93 -18.67 9.21
CA GLN A 21 12.44 -17.84 10.31
C GLN A 21 12.26 -16.34 10.08
N THR A 22 11.81 -15.93 8.89
CA THR A 22 11.59 -14.51 8.58
C THR A 22 10.34 -13.95 9.26
N SER A 23 10.38 -12.65 9.56
CA SER A 23 9.21 -11.94 10.09
C SER A 23 8.10 -11.90 9.04
N GLN A 24 8.45 -11.80 7.75
CA GLN A 24 7.50 -11.90 6.64
C GLN A 24 6.69 -13.19 6.66
N TYR A 25 7.33 -14.35 6.81
CA TYR A 25 6.62 -15.63 6.88
C TYR A 25 5.66 -15.68 8.09
N ALA A 26 6.12 -15.22 9.26
CA ALA A 26 5.29 -15.20 10.47
C ALA A 26 4.09 -14.25 10.31
N ALA A 27 4.29 -13.06 9.72
CA ALA A 27 3.23 -12.11 9.42
C ALA A 27 2.22 -12.70 8.42
N GLN A 28 2.67 -13.30 7.33
CA GLN A 28 1.80 -13.95 6.35
C GLN A 28 1.01 -15.11 6.97
N LEU A 29 1.60 -15.89 7.86
CA LEU A 29 0.90 -16.95 8.58
C LEU A 29 -0.22 -16.36 9.47
N ALA A 30 0.02 -15.24 10.15
CA ALA A 30 -1.02 -14.54 10.91
C ALA A 30 -2.15 -14.04 9.99
N ILE A 31 -1.78 -13.38 8.87
CA ILE A 31 -2.70 -12.84 7.87
C ILE A 31 -3.53 -13.94 7.19
N SER A 32 -2.96 -15.13 7.00
CA SER A 32 -3.62 -16.26 6.31
C SER A 32 -4.92 -16.72 6.97
N LYS A 33 -5.11 -16.39 8.26
CA LYS A 33 -6.30 -16.69 9.06
C LYS A 33 -7.50 -15.80 8.68
N LEU A 34 -7.26 -14.66 8.03
CA LEU A 34 -8.31 -13.77 7.55
C LEU A 34 -9.02 -14.36 6.32
N ALA A 35 -10.31 -14.04 6.18
CA ALA A 35 -11.06 -14.34 4.97
C ALA A 35 -10.68 -13.41 3.81
N HIS A 36 -11.00 -13.79 2.58
CA HIS A 36 -10.97 -12.86 1.45
C HIS A 36 -12.15 -11.88 1.56
N PRO A 37 -12.01 -10.57 1.27
CA PRO A 37 -10.85 -9.86 0.72
C PRO A 37 -9.79 -9.40 1.73
N ASP A 38 -10.10 -9.48 3.01
CA ASP A 38 -9.31 -8.94 4.11
C ASP A 38 -7.87 -9.45 4.17
N ARG A 39 -7.70 -10.76 3.91
CA ARG A 39 -6.38 -11.38 3.76
C ARG A 39 -5.54 -10.70 2.69
N ALA A 40 -6.12 -10.39 1.53
CA ALA A 40 -5.39 -9.78 0.43
C ALA A 40 -5.03 -8.32 0.74
N ILE A 41 -5.96 -7.57 1.33
CA ILE A 41 -5.74 -6.17 1.72
C ILE A 41 -4.63 -6.03 2.75
N LEU A 42 -4.53 -6.97 3.71
CA LEU A 42 -3.47 -6.94 4.70
C LEU A 42 -2.15 -7.56 4.20
N ALA A 43 -2.22 -8.52 3.27
CA ALA A 43 -1.01 -9.07 2.65
C ALA A 43 -0.26 -7.98 1.88
N THR A 44 -0.95 -7.12 1.14
CA THR A 44 -0.31 -6.02 0.38
C THR A 44 0.38 -5.00 1.29
N PHE A 45 -0.04 -4.84 2.54
CA PHE A 45 0.69 -4.00 3.52
C PHE A 45 2.14 -4.48 3.72
N VAL A 46 2.37 -5.79 3.69
CA VAL A 46 3.70 -6.39 3.84
C VAL A 46 4.39 -6.51 2.48
N GLU A 47 3.69 -7.03 1.47
CA GLU A 47 4.26 -7.38 0.17
C GLU A 47 4.69 -6.15 -0.65
N ASP A 48 3.90 -5.06 -0.60
CA ASP A 48 4.16 -3.84 -1.38
C ASP A 48 4.94 -2.78 -0.58
N ALA A 49 5.38 -3.10 0.63
CA ALA A 49 6.22 -2.20 1.42
C ALA A 49 7.60 -2.04 0.78
N ALA A 50 8.21 -0.86 0.98
CA ALA A 50 9.59 -0.60 0.54
C ALA A 50 10.59 -1.57 1.17
N ASP A 51 10.33 -1.98 2.42
CA ASP A 51 11.01 -3.08 3.10
C ASP A 51 9.95 -4.02 3.73
N PRO A 52 9.65 -5.15 3.05
CA PRO A 52 8.69 -6.12 3.54
C PRO A 52 9.03 -6.73 4.91
N GLU A 53 10.32 -6.86 5.26
CA GLU A 53 10.74 -7.43 6.54
C GLU A 53 10.46 -6.46 7.69
N VAL A 54 10.75 -5.17 7.49
CA VAL A 54 10.44 -4.12 8.47
C VAL A 54 8.92 -3.97 8.63
N ALA A 55 8.15 -4.00 7.54
CA ALA A 55 6.69 -3.95 7.61
C ALA A 55 6.10 -5.16 8.36
N ALA A 56 6.64 -6.35 8.11
CA ALA A 56 6.23 -7.56 8.81
C ALA A 56 6.54 -7.50 10.32
N LYS A 57 7.74 -7.04 10.69
CA LYS A 57 8.12 -6.81 12.10
C LYS A 57 7.19 -5.80 12.77
N TYR A 58 6.88 -4.70 12.08
CA TYR A 58 5.94 -3.70 12.57
C TYR A 58 4.56 -4.30 12.84
N LEU A 59 4.00 -5.03 11.87
CA LEU A 59 2.70 -5.70 12.03
C LEU A 59 2.72 -6.67 13.21
N LEU A 60 3.72 -7.55 13.28
CA LEU A 60 3.84 -8.55 14.35
C LEU A 60 3.94 -7.91 15.74
N ARG A 61 4.68 -6.80 15.85
CA ARG A 61 4.80 -6.02 17.08
C ARG A 61 3.49 -5.33 17.49
N GLU A 62 2.70 -4.86 16.54
CA GLU A 62 1.41 -4.23 16.85
C GLU A 62 0.37 -5.27 17.32
N ILE A 63 0.41 -6.49 16.76
CA ILE A 63 -0.58 -7.54 17.05
C ILE A 63 -0.16 -8.51 18.16
N SER A 64 1.12 -8.50 18.58
CA SER A 64 1.66 -9.38 19.63
C SER A 64 2.30 -8.55 20.74
N PRO A 65 2.02 -8.84 22.02
CA PRO A 65 2.69 -8.17 23.12
C PRO A 65 4.14 -8.70 23.22
N GLU A 66 5.13 -7.82 23.05
CA GLU A 66 6.53 -8.12 23.32
C GLU A 66 6.72 -8.20 24.86
N ASP A 67 6.99 -9.42 25.37
CA ASP A 67 7.69 -9.73 26.63
C ASP A 67 7.54 -8.79 27.85
N SER A 68 6.32 -8.42 28.23
CA SER A 68 6.08 -7.85 29.56
C SER A 68 4.76 -8.32 30.15
N SER A 69 4.77 -9.50 30.79
CA SER A 69 4.07 -9.92 32.03
C SER A 69 2.68 -9.33 32.38
N THR A 70 1.93 -8.86 31.39
CA THR A 70 0.61 -8.24 31.54
C THR A 70 -0.15 -8.58 30.27
N GLU A 71 -1.18 -9.39 30.47
CA GLU A 71 -1.98 -10.03 29.46
C GLU A 71 -2.72 -8.99 28.60
N GLN A 72 -2.45 -8.98 27.29
CA GLN A 72 -3.33 -8.76 26.13
C GLN A 72 -2.52 -8.15 24.96
N PRO A 73 -2.76 -8.56 23.71
CA PRO A 73 -2.17 -7.88 22.54
C PRO A 73 -2.55 -6.40 22.53
N LEU A 74 -1.61 -5.54 22.09
CA LEU A 74 -1.82 -4.07 22.08
C LEU A 74 -3.03 -3.68 21.21
N VAL A 75 -3.23 -4.42 20.10
CA VAL A 75 -4.28 -4.26 19.10
C VAL A 75 -4.57 -5.65 18.51
N THR A 76 -5.83 -5.98 18.22
CA THR A 76 -6.14 -7.25 17.52
C THR A 76 -5.80 -7.18 16.02
N LEU A 77 -5.61 -8.31 15.35
CA LEU A 77 -5.37 -8.32 13.89
C LEU A 77 -6.51 -7.63 13.12
N ASP A 78 -7.76 -7.80 13.56
CA ASP A 78 -8.93 -7.14 12.98
C ASP A 78 -8.93 -5.63 13.19
N GLU A 79 -8.48 -5.16 14.36
CA GLU A 79 -8.38 -3.74 14.66
C GLU A 79 -7.25 -3.08 13.86
N PHE A 80 -6.10 -3.76 13.71
CA PHE A 80 -5.04 -3.32 12.82
C PHE A 80 -5.55 -3.19 11.38
N LEU A 81 -6.25 -4.23 10.89
CA LEU A 81 -6.84 -4.21 9.56
C LEU A 81 -7.84 -3.07 9.39
N SER A 82 -8.68 -2.78 10.39
CA SER A 82 -9.65 -1.68 10.35
C SER A 82 -8.95 -0.32 10.22
N ARG A 83 -7.88 -0.11 11.01
CA ARG A 83 -7.03 1.09 10.93
C ARG A 83 -6.36 1.20 9.56
N TRP A 84 -5.80 0.11 9.05
CA TRP A 84 -5.19 0.05 7.73
C TRP A 84 -6.18 0.37 6.61
N LYS A 85 -7.37 -0.24 6.62
CA LYS A 85 -8.45 0.05 5.66
C LYS A 85 -8.86 1.52 5.68
N THR A 86 -8.99 2.09 6.88
CA THR A 86 -9.31 3.52 7.05
C THR A 86 -8.22 4.40 6.46
N LEU A 87 -6.95 4.05 6.68
CA LEU A 87 -5.83 4.78 6.10
C LEU A 87 -5.83 4.67 4.56
N VAL A 88 -5.93 3.46 4.00
CA VAL A 88 -5.99 3.25 2.55
C VAL A 88 -7.14 4.03 1.92
N GLU A 89 -8.32 4.05 2.55
CA GLU A 89 -9.48 4.77 2.02
C GLU A 89 -9.25 6.29 2.01
N LYS A 90 -8.57 6.86 3.02
CA LYS A 90 -8.22 8.29 3.04
C LYS A 90 -7.29 8.70 1.91
N PHE A 91 -6.40 7.80 1.51
CA PHE A 91 -5.45 8.02 0.41
C PHE A 91 -5.96 7.53 -0.95
N ARG A 92 -7.22 7.08 -1.04
CA ARG A 92 -7.83 6.67 -2.31
C ARG A 92 -7.79 7.86 -3.29
N PRO A 93 -7.17 7.72 -4.48
CA PRO A 93 -7.12 8.80 -5.45
C PRO A 93 -8.50 9.31 -5.84
N VAL A 94 -8.66 10.64 -5.93
CA VAL A 94 -9.93 11.29 -6.27
C VAL A 94 -9.81 12.13 -7.54
N GLN A 95 -10.90 12.27 -8.27
CA GLN A 95 -10.92 13.09 -9.48
C GLN A 95 -10.74 14.57 -9.13
N ALA A 96 -9.82 15.22 -9.84
CA ALA A 96 -9.50 16.64 -9.72
C ALA A 96 -10.46 17.46 -10.59
N VAL A 97 -11.69 17.66 -10.12
CA VAL A 97 -12.76 18.34 -10.89
C VAL A 97 -12.57 19.86 -10.99
N GLU A 98 -11.91 20.48 -10.01
CA GLU A 98 -11.82 21.94 -9.86
C GLU A 98 -10.53 22.56 -10.44
N LEU A 99 -9.76 21.81 -11.24
CA LEU A 99 -8.52 22.35 -11.82
C LEU A 99 -8.79 23.41 -12.89
N SER A 100 -8.06 24.52 -12.81
CA SER A 100 -8.07 25.57 -13.84
C SER A 100 -7.50 25.04 -15.18
N SER A 101 -7.91 25.65 -16.29
CA SER A 101 -7.44 25.28 -17.63
C SER A 101 -5.92 25.39 -17.76
N ASP A 102 -5.30 26.42 -17.16
CA ASP A 102 -3.85 26.62 -17.18
C ASP A 102 -3.12 25.51 -16.42
N THR A 103 -3.68 25.05 -15.30
CA THR A 103 -3.13 23.94 -14.52
C THR A 103 -3.23 22.63 -15.30
N LYS A 104 -4.39 22.37 -15.93
CA LYS A 104 -4.59 21.19 -16.79
C LYS A 104 -3.60 21.17 -17.96
N LEU A 105 -3.39 22.31 -18.61
CA LEU A 105 -2.41 22.44 -19.70
C LEU A 105 -0.98 22.20 -19.21
N THR A 106 -0.63 22.73 -18.03
CA THR A 106 0.70 22.53 -17.43
C THR A 106 0.96 21.05 -17.15
N ILE A 107 -0.01 20.35 -16.55
CA ILE A 107 0.09 18.91 -16.28
C ILE A 107 0.20 18.12 -17.58
N PHE A 108 -0.67 18.42 -18.56
CA PHE A 108 -0.64 17.76 -19.87
C PHE A 108 0.73 17.90 -20.55
N ASN A 109 1.30 19.10 -20.56
CA ASN A 109 2.61 19.35 -21.17
C ASN A 109 3.75 18.66 -20.42
N ARG A 110 3.69 18.67 -19.08
CA ARG A 110 4.66 17.95 -18.22
C ARG A 110 4.68 16.46 -18.54
N ASP A 111 3.51 15.87 -18.76
CA ASP A 111 3.35 14.44 -19.04
C ASP A 111 3.45 14.09 -20.54
N GLY A 112 3.84 15.06 -21.39
CA GLY A 112 4.01 14.85 -22.83
C GLY A 112 2.71 14.55 -23.58
N GLY A 113 1.56 14.88 -23.00
CA GLY A 113 0.24 14.53 -23.51
C GLY A 113 -0.16 13.07 -23.30
N CYS A 114 0.55 12.33 -22.44
CA CYS A 114 0.28 10.93 -22.12
C CYS A 114 -0.21 10.74 -20.68
N CYS A 115 -0.93 9.65 -20.43
CA CYS A 115 -1.24 9.22 -19.07
C CYS A 115 0.04 8.80 -18.35
N CYS A 116 0.33 9.38 -17.18
CA CYS A 116 1.51 9.05 -16.38
C CYS A 116 1.53 7.64 -15.77
N VAL A 117 0.44 6.87 -15.89
CA VAL A 117 0.32 5.50 -15.37
C VAL A 117 0.30 4.46 -16.49
N THR A 118 -0.36 4.75 -17.61
CA THR A 118 -0.61 3.78 -18.69
C THR A 118 0.11 4.12 -19.99
N ASP A 119 0.80 5.27 -20.07
CA ASP A 119 1.44 5.82 -21.27
C ASP A 119 0.50 6.02 -22.47
N ILE A 120 -0.83 5.96 -22.27
CA ILE A 120 -1.81 6.22 -23.32
C ILE A 120 -1.79 7.70 -23.69
N ALA A 121 -1.60 7.99 -24.97
CA ALA A 121 -1.59 9.35 -25.51
C ALA A 121 -3.01 9.93 -25.67
N PHE A 122 -3.14 11.22 -25.39
CA PHE A 122 -4.36 12.00 -25.58
C PHE A 122 -4.16 13.05 -26.67
N LYS A 123 -5.27 13.42 -27.34
CA LYS A 123 -5.21 14.36 -28.47
C LYS A 123 -5.03 15.81 -28.02
N SER A 124 -5.58 16.15 -26.85
CA SER A 124 -5.52 17.50 -26.31
C SER A 124 -5.79 17.50 -24.80
N PRO A 125 -5.49 18.61 -24.10
CA PRO A 125 -5.85 18.79 -22.69
C PRO A 125 -7.37 18.82 -22.42
N SER A 126 -8.19 18.87 -23.47
CA SER A 126 -9.66 18.88 -23.42
C SER A 126 -10.26 17.58 -23.93
N ASP A 127 -9.47 16.53 -24.14
CA ASP A 127 -9.96 15.21 -24.52
C ASP A 127 -10.95 14.70 -23.45
N PRO A 128 -12.17 14.29 -23.80
CA PRO A 128 -13.17 13.86 -22.82
C PRO A 128 -12.77 12.58 -22.06
N ASN A 129 -11.81 11.81 -22.58
CA ASN A 129 -11.28 10.63 -21.91
C ASN A 129 -10.10 10.95 -20.97
N LEU A 130 -9.61 12.19 -20.98
CA LEU A 130 -8.55 12.64 -20.08
C LEU A 130 -9.16 13.01 -18.72
N VAL A 131 -8.75 12.30 -17.69
CA VAL A 131 -9.15 12.56 -16.31
C VAL A 131 -7.94 12.96 -15.50
N PHE A 132 -8.04 14.10 -14.81
CA PHE A 132 -7.04 14.53 -13.85
C PHE A 132 -7.38 13.96 -12.47
N ILE A 133 -6.40 13.41 -11.78
CA ILE A 133 -6.56 12.73 -10.50
C ILE A 133 -5.62 13.35 -9.48
N HIS A 134 -6.12 13.59 -8.27
CA HIS A 134 -5.30 13.82 -7.10
C HIS A 134 -4.80 12.47 -6.58
N ILE A 135 -3.51 12.17 -6.79
CA ILE A 135 -2.87 10.95 -6.24
C ILE A 135 -2.97 10.94 -4.72
N VAL A 136 -2.75 12.10 -4.09
CA VAL A 136 -3.04 12.34 -2.67
C VAL A 136 -4.22 13.31 -2.59
N PRO A 137 -5.40 12.87 -2.10
CA PRO A 137 -6.57 13.73 -2.00
C PRO A 137 -6.29 14.97 -1.14
N PRO A 138 -6.78 16.17 -1.53
CA PRO A 138 -6.59 17.40 -0.75
C PRO A 138 -7.10 17.29 0.70
N SER A 139 -8.15 16.50 0.93
CA SER A 139 -8.74 16.25 2.24
C SER A 139 -7.77 15.64 3.26
N VAL A 140 -6.76 14.90 2.79
CA VAL A 140 -5.71 14.32 3.64
C VAL A 140 -4.94 15.42 4.38
N PHE A 141 -4.65 16.54 3.72
CA PHE A 141 -3.88 17.64 4.30
C PHE A 141 -4.68 18.47 5.31
N THR A 142 -5.99 18.27 5.36
CA THR A 142 -6.90 18.94 6.32
C THR A 142 -7.43 17.98 7.37
N ASP A 143 -7.03 16.71 7.34
CA ASP A 143 -7.53 15.69 8.26
C ASP A 143 -6.84 15.81 9.64
N PRO A 144 -7.59 16.19 10.70
CA PRO A 144 -7.02 16.39 12.03
C PRO A 144 -6.38 15.11 12.61
N SER A 145 -6.89 13.94 12.21
CA SER A 145 -6.36 12.65 12.68
C SER A 145 -5.03 12.27 12.03
N LEU A 146 -4.62 13.01 10.98
CA LEU A 146 -3.31 12.88 10.34
C LEU A 146 -2.37 14.04 10.69
N SER A 147 -2.89 15.16 11.18
CA SER A 147 -2.10 16.38 11.44
C SER A 147 -1.46 16.45 12.83
N GLU A 148 -1.78 15.54 13.74
CA GLU A 148 -1.33 15.62 15.13
C GLU A 148 -0.88 14.25 15.64
N GLY A 149 0.43 14.00 15.70
CA GLY A 149 1.07 13.08 16.66
C GLY A 149 0.52 11.66 16.85
N ALA A 150 -0.38 11.15 16.00
CA ALA A 150 -0.82 9.77 16.03
C ALA A 150 0.41 8.94 15.65
N HIS A 151 1.00 8.29 16.66
CA HIS A 151 2.29 7.61 16.64
C HIS A 151 2.48 6.64 15.46
N ILE A 152 2.71 7.15 14.26
CA ILE A 152 3.44 6.43 13.23
C ILE A 152 4.90 6.58 13.65
N ARG A 153 5.38 5.63 14.47
CA ARG A 153 6.80 5.49 14.74
C ARG A 153 7.48 5.03 13.45
N ILE A 154 7.86 5.97 12.62
CA ILE A 154 8.79 5.73 11.52
C ILE A 154 10.16 5.51 12.19
N SER A 155 10.61 4.26 12.32
CA SER A 155 12.00 4.01 12.69
C SER A 155 12.86 4.24 11.46
N CYS A 156 13.38 5.45 11.32
CA CYS A 156 14.51 5.70 10.45
C CYS A 156 15.77 5.29 11.21
N ASP A 157 16.29 4.09 10.95
CA ASP A 157 17.67 3.78 11.33
C ASP A 157 18.60 4.51 10.36
N CYS A 158 18.97 5.74 10.73
CA CYS A 158 20.08 6.44 10.09
C CYS A 158 21.38 5.78 10.56
N SER A 159 22.06 5.07 9.66
CA SER A 159 23.44 4.63 9.82
C SER A 159 24.42 5.80 9.69
#